data_AF-A0A505H450-F1
#
_entry.id   AF-A0A505H450-F1
#
_cell.length_a   1.000
_cell.length_b   1.000
_cell.length_c   1.000
_cell.angle_alpha   90.00
_cell.angle_beta   90.00
_cell.angle_gamma   90.00
#
_symmetry.space_group_name_H-M   'P 1'
#
loop_
_entity.id
_entity.type
_entity.pdbx_description
1 polymer ?
#
loop_
_entity_poly.entity_id
_entity_poly.type
_entity_poly.pdbx_seq_one_letter_code
_entity_poly.pdbx_strand_id
1 'polypeptide(L)'
;MSPDTDPERERLGGFMDRLDAGLKSVHRDYGRFVDLVDEDPETFGGGHFVFYRPDNEARFAIEEQYTDTDWSDPDRLPTSWSWRAEELRSRPDGSGVWEVRDQGHVQAADVDTLITTARAWASSVRAEALRAESFAATGRAGPDPHPPGHRL
;
A
#
# COMPACT_ATOMS: atom_id res chain seq x y z
N MET A 1 31.38 20.70 -24.69
CA MET A 1 31.18 20.40 -23.26
C MET A 1 29.85 19.71 -23.16
N SER A 2 29.87 18.38 -23.00
CA SER A 2 28.64 17.63 -22.76
C SER A 2 28.12 17.99 -21.36
N PRO A 3 26.80 18.03 -21.14
CA PRO A 3 26.28 18.12 -19.79
C PRO A 3 26.67 16.82 -19.07
N ASP A 4 27.59 16.91 -18.11
CA ASP A 4 27.87 15.81 -17.19
C ASP A 4 26.59 15.53 -16.43
N THR A 5 25.89 14.46 -16.82
CA THR A 5 24.85 13.87 -15.98
C THR A 5 25.53 13.42 -14.70
N ASP A 6 25.10 13.96 -13.56
CA ASP A 6 25.60 13.55 -12.25
C ASP A 6 25.35 12.04 -12.08
N PRO A 7 26.40 11.21 -11.95
CA PRO A 7 26.26 9.76 -11.88
C PRO A 7 25.47 9.30 -10.65
N GLU A 8 25.40 10.10 -9.59
CA GLU A 8 24.55 9.83 -8.44
C GLU A 8 23.07 10.07 -8.80
N ARG A 9 22.77 11.17 -9.46
CA ARG A 9 21.41 11.48 -9.93
C ARG A 9 20.87 10.43 -10.90
N GLU A 10 21.71 9.96 -11.83
CA GLU A 10 21.32 8.89 -12.76
C GLU A 10 21.00 7.58 -12.02
N ARG A 11 21.79 7.23 -10.99
CA ARG A 11 21.54 6.03 -10.17
C ARG A 11 20.24 6.15 -9.38
N LEU A 12 20.04 7.26 -8.68
CA LEU A 12 18.83 7.50 -7.89
C LEU A 12 17.59 7.52 -8.80
N GLY A 13 17.69 8.11 -10.00
CA GLY A 13 16.61 8.11 -10.97
C GLY A 13 16.25 6.69 -11.41
N GLY A 14 17.25 5.86 -11.69
CA GLY A 14 17.03 4.45 -12.01
C GLY A 14 16.37 3.64 -10.87
N PHE A 15 16.61 3.99 -9.60
CA PHE A 15 15.92 3.37 -8.48
C PHE A 15 14.46 3.83 -8.38
N MET A 16 14.20 5.12 -8.60
CA MET A 16 12.83 5.66 -8.62
C MET A 16 11.99 5.06 -9.74
N ASP A 17 12.54 4.97 -10.95
CA ASP A 17 11.89 4.31 -12.10
C ASP A 17 11.57 2.84 -11.79
N ARG A 18 12.48 2.16 -11.09
CA ARG A 18 12.27 0.77 -10.66
C ARG A 18 11.16 0.67 -9.61
N LEU A 19 11.11 1.58 -8.65
CA LEU A 19 10.04 1.64 -7.66
C LEU A 19 8.69 1.81 -8.37
N ASP A 20 8.55 2.85 -9.19
CA ASP A 20 7.31 3.15 -9.93
C ASP A 20 6.84 1.94 -10.77
N ALA A 21 7.73 1.35 -11.57
CA ALA A 21 7.42 0.17 -12.36
C ALA A 21 7.04 -1.04 -11.49
N GLY A 22 7.73 -1.22 -10.36
CA GLY A 22 7.47 -2.27 -9.38
C GLY A 22 6.08 -2.15 -8.74
N LEU A 23 5.73 -0.95 -8.25
CA LEU A 23 4.44 -0.68 -7.63
C LEU A 23 3.30 -0.81 -8.65
N LYS A 24 3.48 -0.29 -9.87
CA LYS A 24 2.52 -0.50 -10.97
C LYS A 24 2.34 -1.98 -11.32
N SER A 25 3.41 -2.78 -11.25
CA SER A 25 3.32 -4.23 -11.41
C SER A 25 2.52 -4.88 -10.29
N VAL A 26 2.74 -4.47 -9.03
CA VAL A 26 1.95 -4.98 -7.89
C VAL A 26 0.47 -4.62 -8.07
N HIS A 27 0.18 -3.36 -8.41
CA HIS A 27 -1.19 -2.93 -8.67
C HIS A 27 -1.84 -3.73 -9.82
N ARG A 28 -1.13 -3.97 -10.92
CA ARG A 28 -1.65 -4.80 -12.01
C ARG A 28 -1.97 -6.23 -11.56
N ASP A 29 -1.13 -6.83 -10.71
CA ASP A 29 -1.28 -8.21 -10.25
C ASP A 29 -2.39 -8.35 -9.18
N TYR A 30 -2.62 -7.31 -8.38
CA TYR A 30 -3.53 -7.33 -7.22
C TYR A 30 -4.69 -6.33 -7.28
N GLY A 31 -4.88 -5.60 -8.38
CA GLY A 31 -5.78 -4.44 -8.50
C GLY A 31 -7.27 -4.70 -8.26
N ARG A 32 -7.68 -5.97 -8.12
CA ARG A 32 -9.02 -6.31 -7.60
C ARG A 32 -9.16 -6.06 -6.09
N PHE A 33 -8.04 -6.11 -5.37
CA PHE A 33 -7.98 -6.15 -3.91
C PHE A 33 -7.27 -4.95 -3.30
N VAL A 34 -6.55 -4.17 -4.10
CA VAL A 34 -5.84 -2.97 -3.67
C VAL A 34 -5.89 -1.91 -4.76
N ASP A 35 -5.96 -0.65 -4.36
CA ASP A 35 -5.86 0.52 -5.24
C ASP A 35 -4.55 1.26 -4.97
N LEU A 36 -3.81 1.63 -6.01
CA LEU A 36 -2.57 2.42 -5.88
C LEU A 36 -2.87 3.90 -6.16
N VAL A 37 -2.48 4.77 -5.22
CA VAL A 37 -2.67 6.23 -5.30
C VAL A 37 -1.36 6.95 -5.04
N ASP A 38 -1.17 8.07 -5.74
CA ASP A 38 -0.14 9.06 -5.46
C ASP A 38 -0.76 10.17 -4.58
N GLU A 39 -0.21 10.39 -3.39
CA GLU A 39 -0.76 11.32 -2.40
C GLU A 39 0.28 12.33 -1.93
N ASP A 40 -0.19 13.52 -1.57
CA ASP A 40 0.63 14.47 -0.81
C ASP A 40 0.66 14.04 0.68
N PRO A 41 1.83 13.65 1.22
CA PRO A 41 1.95 13.22 2.61
C PRO A 41 1.61 14.33 3.61
N GLU A 42 1.75 15.61 3.27
CA GLU A 42 1.38 16.71 4.18
C GLU A 42 -0.14 16.81 4.33
N THR A 43 -0.87 16.54 3.24
CA THR A 43 -2.33 16.61 3.20
C THR A 43 -2.99 15.34 3.75
N PHE A 44 -2.44 14.16 3.44
CA PHE A 44 -3.09 12.87 3.72
C PHE A 44 -2.33 11.97 4.71
N GLY A 45 -1.10 12.32 5.06
CA GLY A 45 -0.28 11.61 6.06
C GLY A 45 0.14 10.18 5.68
N GLY A 46 -0.22 9.73 4.47
CA GLY A 46 -0.07 8.36 3.98
C GLY A 46 1.21 8.09 3.20
N GLY A 47 2.09 9.08 3.02
CA GLY A 47 3.23 8.93 2.11
C GLY A 47 2.88 9.33 0.67
N HIS A 48 3.87 9.26 -0.21
CA HIS A 48 3.75 9.64 -1.62
C HIS A 48 3.11 8.53 -2.45
N PHE A 49 3.40 7.26 -2.16
CA PHE A 49 2.75 6.12 -2.80
C PHE A 49 1.97 5.32 -1.77
N VAL A 50 0.67 5.14 -2.01
CA VAL A 50 -0.21 4.46 -1.05
C VAL A 50 -1.01 3.39 -1.75
N PHE A 51 -0.92 2.16 -1.24
CA PHE A 51 -1.91 1.14 -1.54
C PHE A 51 -3.03 1.17 -0.53
N TYR A 52 -4.27 1.25 -0.99
CA TYR A 52 -5.46 1.12 -0.16
C TYR A 52 -6.16 -0.21 -0.39
N ARG A 53 -6.73 -0.78 0.67
CA ARG A 53 -7.78 -1.79 0.53
C ARG A 53 -9.07 -1.08 0.06
N PRO A 54 -9.92 -1.69 -0.78
CA PRO A 54 -11.11 -1.04 -1.35
C PRO A 54 -12.13 -0.49 -0.35
N ASP A 55 -12.11 -0.97 0.90
CA ASP A 55 -12.95 -0.45 1.99
C ASP A 55 -12.32 0.73 2.73
N ASN A 56 -11.11 1.15 2.35
CA ASN A 56 -10.30 2.19 2.99
C ASN A 56 -10.04 1.95 4.49
N GLU A 57 -10.03 0.69 4.92
CA GLU A 57 -9.75 0.34 6.32
C GLU A 57 -8.31 -0.19 6.54
N ALA A 58 -7.54 -0.38 5.46
CA ALA A 58 -6.13 -0.75 5.54
C ALA A 58 -5.35 -0.05 4.43
N ARG A 59 -4.12 0.37 4.73
CA ARG A 59 -3.21 0.97 3.74
C ARG A 59 -1.75 0.57 3.91
N PHE A 60 -1.00 0.61 2.82
CA PHE A 60 0.45 0.51 2.79
C PHE A 60 1.03 1.79 2.20
N ALA A 61 1.64 2.58 3.08
CA ALA A 61 2.17 3.91 2.87
C ALA A 61 3.67 3.86 2.56
N ILE A 62 4.13 4.53 1.50
CA ILE A 62 5.55 4.69 1.16
C ILE A 62 5.87 6.18 1.09
N GLU A 63 6.88 6.60 1.84
CA GLU A 63 7.29 7.98 1.99
C GLU A 63 8.75 8.14 1.59
N GLU A 64 8.97 8.95 0.56
CA GLU A 64 10.28 9.40 0.10
C GLU A 64 11.08 10.10 1.19
N GLN A 65 12.36 9.76 1.32
CA GLN A 65 13.28 10.36 2.27
C GLN A 65 14.47 10.95 1.52
N TYR A 66 14.83 12.17 1.91
CA TYR A 66 15.88 12.97 1.28
C TYR A 66 16.97 13.26 2.30
N THR A 67 18.22 12.96 1.99
CA THR A 67 19.39 13.25 2.85
C THR A 67 20.28 14.28 2.17
N ASP A 68 20.82 15.23 2.93
CA ASP A 68 21.79 16.23 2.47
C ASP A 68 21.39 16.96 1.16
N THR A 69 20.08 17.18 0.96
CA THR A 69 19.52 17.72 -0.28
C THR A 69 19.20 19.21 -0.15
N ASP A 70 19.48 19.96 -1.20
CA ASP A 70 18.98 21.33 -1.35
C ASP A 70 17.45 21.30 -1.58
N TRP A 71 16.70 21.73 -0.57
CA TRP A 71 15.23 21.77 -0.61
C TRP A 71 14.67 22.68 -1.72
N SER A 72 15.50 23.50 -2.35
CA SER A 72 15.11 24.31 -3.50
C SER A 72 15.17 23.58 -4.85
N ASP A 73 15.75 22.38 -4.92
CA ASP A 73 15.74 21.55 -6.13
C ASP A 73 14.37 20.84 -6.31
N PRO A 74 13.58 21.20 -7.34
CA PRO A 74 12.32 20.53 -7.62
C PRO A 74 12.52 19.11 -8.20
N ASP A 75 13.68 18.83 -8.77
CA ASP A 75 14.03 17.56 -9.42
C ASP A 75 14.86 16.66 -8.49
N ARG A 76 14.80 16.92 -7.17
CA ARG A 76 15.48 16.09 -6.16
C ARG A 76 14.96 14.67 -6.20
N LEU A 77 15.84 13.72 -5.90
CA LEU A 77 15.52 12.30 -5.89
C LEU A 77 15.70 11.72 -4.49
N PRO A 78 14.82 10.80 -4.06
CA PRO A 78 14.92 10.19 -2.75
C PRO A 78 16.18 9.33 -2.64
N THR A 79 16.87 9.44 -1.51
CA THR A 79 18.02 8.58 -1.17
C THR A 79 17.58 7.31 -0.46
N SER A 80 16.36 7.30 0.06
CA SER A 80 15.76 6.18 0.79
C SER A 80 14.24 6.33 0.85
N TRP A 81 13.56 5.29 1.33
CA TRP A 81 12.13 5.32 1.58
C TRP A 81 11.80 4.71 2.93
N SER A 82 10.85 5.34 3.62
CA SER A 82 10.19 4.77 4.78
C SER A 82 8.85 4.19 4.34
N TRP A 83 8.39 3.13 4.99
CA TRP A 83 7.08 2.55 4.69
C TRP A 83 6.33 2.15 5.97
N ARG A 84 5.01 2.17 5.91
CA ARG A 84 4.10 1.82 7.02
C ARG A 84 2.91 1.02 6.50
N ALA A 85 2.64 -0.12 7.11
CA ALA A 85 1.37 -0.84 6.96
C ALA A 85 0.44 -0.43 8.10
N GLU A 86 -0.72 0.13 7.77
CA GLU A 86 -1.62 0.75 8.72
C GLU A 86 -3.05 0.20 8.57
N GLU A 87 -3.77 0.14 9.69
CA GLU A 87 -5.19 -0.21 9.72
C GLU A 87 -5.99 0.89 10.40
N LEU A 88 -7.19 1.17 9.86
CA LEU A 88 -8.10 2.14 10.44
C LEU A 88 -8.84 1.50 11.61
N ARG A 89 -8.73 2.13 12.78
CA ARG A 89 -9.45 1.70 13.99
C ARG A 89 -10.43 2.79 14.40
N SER A 90 -11.69 2.38 14.56
CA SER A 90 -12.70 3.26 15.14
C SER A 90 -12.45 3.44 16.62
N ARG A 91 -12.38 4.69 17.06
CA ARG A 91 -12.37 5.07 18.48
C ARG A 91 -13.79 5.10 19.02
N PRO A 92 -13.97 5.01 20.36
CA PRO A 92 -15.28 5.12 20.99
C PRO A 92 -16.02 6.44 20.72
N ASP A 93 -15.29 7.49 20.37
CA ASP A 93 -15.83 8.81 20.00
C ASP A 93 -16.31 8.90 18.53
N GLY A 94 -16.22 7.80 17.78
CA GLY A 94 -16.60 7.72 16.36
C GLY A 94 -15.53 8.21 15.39
N SER A 95 -14.38 8.71 15.87
CA SER A 95 -13.25 9.07 15.00
C SER A 95 -12.43 7.85 14.58
N GLY A 96 -11.87 7.87 13.38
CA GLY A 96 -10.92 6.86 12.91
C GLY A 96 -9.48 7.25 13.27
N VAL A 97 -8.68 6.30 13.75
CA VAL A 97 -7.23 6.45 13.89
C VAL A 97 -6.52 5.38 13.10
N TRP A 98 -5.53 5.78 12.30
CA TRP A 98 -4.61 4.85 11.66
C TRP A 98 -3.65 4.27 12.70
N GLU A 99 -3.68 2.96 12.87
CA GLU A 99 -2.78 2.21 13.74
C GLU A 99 -1.70 1.54 12.87
N VAL A 100 -0.44 1.84 13.14
CA VAL A 100 0.69 1.20 12.44
C VAL A 100 0.80 -0.25 12.92
N ARG A 101 0.68 -1.18 11.97
CA ARG A 101 0.84 -2.62 12.19
C ARG A 101 2.26 -3.09 11.93
N ASP A 102 2.90 -2.51 10.91
CA ASP A 102 4.27 -2.81 10.55
C ASP A 102 4.89 -1.57 9.89
N GLN A 103 6.21 -1.45 9.97
CA GLN A 103 6.93 -0.33 9.37
C GLN A 103 8.38 -0.67 9.11
N GLY A 104 9.00 0.05 8.18
CA GLY A 104 10.40 -0.12 7.89
C GLY A 104 10.99 1.03 7.10
N HIS A 105 12.26 0.87 6.78
CA HIS A 105 13.04 1.83 6.05
C HIS A 105 14.00 1.07 5.12
N VAL A 106 14.16 1.56 3.90
CA VAL A 106 15.05 0.98 2.89
C VAL A 106 15.89 2.07 2.23
N GLN A 107 17.15 1.76 1.94
CA GLN A 107 18.00 2.64 1.12
C GLN A 107 17.59 2.56 -0.35
N ALA A 108 17.88 3.59 -1.14
CA ALA A 108 17.48 3.63 -2.55
C ALA A 108 18.00 2.41 -3.34
N ALA A 109 19.22 1.98 -3.02
CA ALA A 109 19.85 0.80 -3.63
C ALA A 109 19.11 -0.52 -3.36
N ASP A 110 18.30 -0.58 -2.29
CA ASP A 110 17.56 -1.77 -1.87
C ASP A 110 16.07 -1.70 -2.28
N VAL A 111 15.73 -0.89 -3.30
CA VAL A 111 14.35 -0.68 -3.77
C VAL A 111 13.56 -1.97 -4.05
N ASP A 112 14.24 -3.02 -4.50
CA ASP A 112 13.63 -4.32 -4.77
C ASP A 112 13.07 -4.99 -3.50
N THR A 113 13.66 -4.70 -2.33
CA THR A 113 13.15 -5.13 -1.02
C THR A 113 11.83 -4.45 -0.72
N LEU A 114 11.71 -3.13 -0.97
CA LEU A 114 10.47 -2.39 -0.75
C LEU A 114 9.33 -2.88 -1.66
N ILE A 115 9.63 -3.12 -2.94
CA ILE A 115 8.67 -3.69 -3.89
C ILE A 115 8.20 -5.07 -3.42
N THR A 116 9.11 -5.89 -2.89
CA THR A 116 8.78 -7.21 -2.34
C THR A 116 7.89 -7.10 -1.11
N THR A 117 8.16 -6.15 -0.20
CA THR A 117 7.32 -5.88 0.97
C THR A 117 5.92 -5.43 0.57
N ALA A 118 5.80 -4.47 -0.36
CA ALA A 118 4.51 -4.02 -0.87
C ALA A 118 3.71 -5.16 -1.53
N ARG A 119 4.38 -6.03 -2.29
CA ARG A 119 3.77 -7.24 -2.88
C ARG A 119 3.28 -8.20 -1.80
N ALA A 120 4.06 -8.43 -0.75
CA ALA A 120 3.68 -9.31 0.35
C ALA A 120 2.41 -8.79 1.06
N TRP A 121 2.35 -7.48 1.31
CA TRP A 121 1.17 -6.82 1.87
C TRP A 121 -0.06 -6.94 0.95
N ALA A 122 0.06 -6.64 -0.34
CA ALA A 122 -1.06 -6.80 -1.28
C ALA A 122 -1.54 -8.27 -1.36
N SER A 123 -0.61 -9.22 -1.23
CA SER A 123 -0.93 -10.65 -1.17
C SER A 123 -1.67 -11.04 0.12
N SER A 124 -1.37 -10.43 1.28
CA SER A 124 -2.11 -10.69 2.51
C SER A 124 -3.53 -10.13 2.43
N VAL A 125 -3.71 -8.92 1.91
CA VAL A 125 -5.03 -8.32 1.66
C VAL A 125 -5.88 -9.20 0.75
N ARG A 126 -5.32 -9.68 -0.36
CA ARG A 126 -6.00 -10.66 -1.23
C ARG A 126 -6.43 -11.91 -0.46
N ALA A 127 -5.53 -12.47 0.35
CA ALA A 127 -5.83 -13.70 1.10
C ALA A 127 -6.96 -13.49 2.11
N GLU A 128 -7.01 -12.33 2.78
CA GLU A 128 -8.09 -11.94 3.68
C GLU A 128 -9.42 -11.79 2.96
N ALA A 129 -9.45 -11.05 1.85
CA ALA A 129 -10.65 -10.85 1.04
C ALA A 129 -11.23 -12.19 0.56
N LEU A 130 -10.40 -13.09 0.02
CA LEU A 130 -10.85 -14.40 -0.44
C LEU A 130 -11.36 -15.30 0.70
N ARG A 131 -10.76 -15.20 1.90
CA ARG A 131 -11.29 -15.90 3.09
C ARG A 131 -12.67 -15.35 3.48
N ALA A 132 -12.84 -14.04 3.52
CA ALA A 132 -14.12 -13.41 3.85
C ALA A 132 -15.22 -13.78 2.83
N GLU A 133 -14.92 -13.75 1.54
CA GLU A 133 -15.82 -14.20 0.47
C GLU A 133 -16.25 -15.67 0.66
N SER A 134 -15.30 -16.54 1.03
CA SER A 134 -15.57 -17.96 1.27
C SER A 134 -16.50 -18.19 2.47
N PHE A 135 -16.31 -17.43 3.57
CA PHE A 135 -17.20 -17.49 4.73
C PHE A 135 -18.61 -16.93 4.44
N ALA A 136 -18.71 -15.86 3.64
CA ALA A 136 -19.99 -15.31 3.24
C ALA A 136 -20.79 -16.30 2.35
N ALA A 137 -20.09 -17.01 1.46
CA ALA A 137 -20.71 -18.02 0.60
C ALA A 137 -21.26 -19.23 1.39
N THR A 138 -20.55 -19.68 2.44
CA THR A 138 -21.02 -20.77 3.31
C THR A 138 -22.09 -20.34 4.31
N GLY A 139 -22.03 -19.10 4.82
CA GLY A 139 -23.05 -18.55 5.74
C GLY A 139 -24.41 -18.31 5.09
N ARG A 140 -24.47 -18.09 3.77
CA ARG A 140 -25.71 -17.96 3.00
C ARG A 140 -26.38 -19.30 2.69
N ALA A 141 -25.68 -20.42 2.89
CA ALA A 141 -26.18 -21.78 2.72
C ALA A 141 -26.65 -22.41 4.05
N GLY A 142 -27.18 -21.59 4.97
CA GLY A 142 -27.91 -22.07 6.15
C GLY A 142 -29.26 -22.69 5.74
N PRO A 143 -29.75 -23.73 6.44
CA PRO A 143 -30.87 -24.55 5.98
C PRO A 143 -32.15 -23.73 5.85
N ASP A 144 -32.86 -23.90 4.74
CA ASP A 144 -34.25 -23.45 4.60
C ASP A 144 -35.04 -23.90 5.84
N PRO A 145 -35.73 -23.00 6.57
CA PRO A 145 -36.66 -23.43 7.58
C PRO A 145 -37.81 -24.14 6.87
N HIS A 146 -37.83 -25.47 6.95
CA HIS A 146 -38.99 -26.26 6.56
C HIS A 146 -40.24 -25.63 7.19
N PRO A 147 -41.28 -25.28 6.39
CA PRO A 147 -42.52 -24.79 6.96
C PRO A 147 -43.15 -25.88 7.82
N PRO A 148 -43.81 -25.54 8.94
CA PRO A 148 -44.50 -26.53 9.77
C PRO A 148 -45.61 -27.16 8.95
N GLY A 149 -45.46 -28.45 8.64
CA GLY A 149 -46.52 -29.26 8.07
C GLY A 149 -47.70 -29.30 9.04
N HIS A 150 -48.82 -28.72 8.63
CA HIS A 150 -50.08 -28.83 9.34
C HIS A 150 -50.50 -30.31 9.44
N ARG A 151 -50.85 -30.71 10.66
CA ARG A 151 -51.57 -31.97 10.98
C ARG A 151 -52.83 -32.12 10.13
N LEU A 152 -53.09 -33.37 9.70
CA LEU A 152 -54.37 -34.05 9.89
C LEU A 152 -54.11 -35.50 10.32
#